data_AF-A0A2N5GWY5-F1
#
_entry.id   AF-A0A2N5GWY5-F1
#
_cell.length_a   1.000
_cell.length_b   1.000
_cell.length_c   1.000
_cell.angle_alpha   90.00
_cell.angle_beta   90.00
_cell.angle_gamma   90.00
#
_symmetry.space_group_name_H-M   'P 1'
#
loop_
_entity.id
_entity.type
_entity.pdbx_description
1 polymer ?
#
loop_
_entity_poly.entity_id
_entity_poly.type
_entity_poly.pdbx_seq_one_letter_code
_entity_poly.pdbx_strand_id
1 'polypeptide(L)'
;MWMTDDEIEYYKARSKFISGAGCFIAVAVVILILIVSVFSFASKVLDLMEPKDRQLFVSKSPDQTHAIKVIEKGRGLSFADPTVLISYKKYKIERQLNNDRKDLAADNVSINWNNNEEATVILYGDEQYPRVIQFKVPEKGEYPFQVIKEDLDIITLLSRQSPNHVNVVELRRKRSLGMPYANNPPVEVYYGKIGSSLQKYDAPYADQQHRMDFFEIIWHDDQHATIHAKQHLGKGSTRLVSTLEITLN
;
A
#
# COMPACT_ATOMS: atom_id res chain seq x y z
N MET A 1 -25.62 -60.90 -57.15
CA MET A 1 -26.33 -61.03 -55.85
C MET A 1 -26.64 -59.62 -55.41
N TRP A 2 -27.89 -59.20 -55.56
CA TRP A 2 -28.31 -57.83 -55.26
C TRP A 2 -28.71 -57.77 -53.79
N MET A 3 -28.28 -56.69 -53.12
CA MET A 3 -28.59 -56.42 -51.72
C MET A 3 -30.10 -56.25 -51.56
N THR A 4 -30.73 -56.89 -50.57
CA THR A 4 -32.19 -56.78 -50.39
C THR A 4 -32.56 -55.45 -49.76
N ASP A 5 -33.78 -54.97 -49.98
CA ASP A 5 -34.25 -53.69 -49.43
C ASP A 5 -34.14 -53.64 -47.89
N ASP A 6 -34.35 -54.80 -47.22
CA ASP A 6 -34.18 -54.95 -45.78
C ASP A 6 -32.72 -54.76 -45.31
N GLU A 7 -31.75 -55.22 -46.11
CA GLU A 7 -30.32 -54.99 -45.82
C GLU A 7 -29.98 -53.50 -45.96
N ILE A 8 -30.50 -52.82 -46.99
CA ILE A 8 -30.28 -51.38 -47.19
C ILE A 8 -30.87 -50.56 -46.03
N GLU A 9 -32.05 -50.93 -45.55
CA GLU A 9 -32.70 -50.28 -44.42
C GLU A 9 -31.92 -50.49 -43.10
N TYR A 10 -31.41 -51.71 -42.88
CA TYR A 10 -30.54 -52.03 -41.75
C TYR A 10 -29.25 -51.18 -41.74
N TYR A 11 -28.54 -51.06 -42.87
CA TYR A 11 -27.32 -50.25 -42.95
C TYR A 11 -27.59 -48.73 -42.79
N LYS A 12 -28.74 -48.23 -43.26
CA LYS A 12 -29.18 -46.84 -43.02
C LYS A 12 -29.50 -46.58 -41.54
N ALA A 13 -30.17 -47.50 -40.87
CA ALA A 13 -30.47 -47.36 -39.44
C ALA A 13 -29.20 -47.43 -38.58
N ARG A 14 -28.29 -48.37 -38.89
CA ARG A 14 -27.02 -48.54 -38.20
C ARG A 14 -26.07 -47.34 -38.39
N SER A 15 -25.97 -46.78 -39.60
CA SER A 15 -25.13 -45.61 -39.86
C SER A 15 -25.61 -44.35 -39.12
N LYS A 16 -26.94 -44.12 -39.04
CA LYS A 16 -27.53 -43.02 -38.25
C LYS A 16 -27.27 -43.15 -36.74
N PHE A 17 -27.32 -44.37 -36.22
CA PHE A 17 -27.05 -44.64 -34.80
C PHE A 17 -25.56 -44.43 -34.46
N ILE A 18 -24.65 -44.91 -35.32
CA ILE A 18 -23.19 -44.75 -35.14
C ILE A 18 -22.77 -43.27 -35.32
N SER A 19 -23.38 -42.52 -36.26
CA SER A 19 -23.11 -41.09 -36.43
C SER A 19 -23.64 -40.24 -35.27
N GLY A 20 -24.77 -40.62 -34.68
CA GLY A 20 -25.34 -39.96 -33.49
C GLY A 20 -24.50 -40.22 -32.24
N ALA A 21 -24.21 -41.49 -31.93
CA ALA A 21 -23.44 -41.89 -30.75
C ALA A 21 -22.00 -41.36 -30.79
N GLY A 22 -21.36 -41.34 -31.96
CA GLY A 22 -20.03 -40.74 -32.15
C GLY A 22 -19.99 -39.24 -31.87
N CYS A 23 -21.05 -38.51 -32.24
CA CYS A 23 -21.18 -37.08 -31.95
C CYS A 23 -21.35 -36.83 -30.45
N PHE A 24 -22.17 -37.61 -29.76
CA PHE A 24 -22.32 -37.49 -28.30
C PHE A 24 -21.02 -37.77 -27.54
N ILE A 25 -20.24 -38.76 -27.97
CA ILE A 25 -18.92 -39.05 -27.38
C ILE A 25 -17.97 -37.88 -27.65
N ALA A 26 -17.90 -37.35 -28.87
CA ALA A 26 -17.05 -36.21 -29.19
C ALA A 26 -17.43 -34.96 -28.36
N VAL A 27 -18.72 -34.67 -28.22
CA VAL A 27 -19.22 -33.57 -27.38
C VAL A 27 -18.86 -33.79 -25.91
N ALA A 28 -19.05 -35.00 -25.37
CA ALA A 28 -18.69 -35.32 -23.99
C ALA A 28 -17.18 -35.17 -23.73
N VAL A 29 -16.33 -35.59 -24.67
CA VAL A 29 -14.87 -35.42 -24.59
C VAL A 29 -14.49 -33.93 -24.61
N VAL A 30 -15.11 -33.13 -25.48
CA VAL A 30 -14.86 -31.68 -25.51
C VAL A 30 -15.29 -31.01 -24.20
N ILE A 31 -16.45 -31.38 -23.65
CA ILE A 31 -16.92 -30.87 -22.35
C ILE A 31 -15.94 -31.27 -21.24
N LEU A 32 -15.46 -32.51 -21.23
CA LEU A 32 -14.49 -32.98 -20.24
C LEU A 32 -13.19 -32.17 -20.31
N ILE A 33 -12.67 -31.93 -21.51
CA ILE A 33 -11.47 -31.11 -21.72
C ILE A 33 -11.69 -29.68 -21.20
N LEU A 34 -12.84 -29.08 -21.49
CA LEU A 34 -13.20 -27.74 -20.99
C LEU A 34 -13.25 -27.72 -19.46
N ILE A 35 -13.89 -28.72 -18.83
CA ILE A 35 -13.97 -28.83 -17.37
C ILE A 35 -12.56 -28.94 -16.77
N VAL A 36 -11.71 -29.82 -17.30
CA VAL A 36 -10.33 -30.00 -16.81
C VAL A 36 -9.53 -28.71 -16.97
N SER A 37 -9.68 -28.00 -18.09
CA SER A 37 -9.01 -26.71 -18.32
C SER A 37 -9.46 -25.66 -17.31
N VAL A 38 -10.77 -25.54 -17.06
CA VAL A 38 -11.32 -24.59 -16.09
C VAL A 38 -10.85 -24.93 -14.68
N PHE A 39 -10.88 -26.20 -14.29
CA PHE A 39 -10.38 -26.64 -12.99
C PHE A 39 -8.89 -26.37 -12.81
N SER A 40 -8.06 -26.69 -13.81
CA SER A 40 -6.62 -26.43 -13.76
C SER A 40 -6.30 -24.93 -13.64
N PHE A 41 -7.02 -24.10 -14.40
CA PHE A 41 -6.89 -22.66 -14.31
C PHE A 41 -7.35 -22.14 -12.92
N ALA A 42 -8.49 -22.59 -12.44
CA ALA A 42 -9.04 -22.20 -11.14
C ALA A 42 -8.08 -22.57 -9.99
N SER A 43 -7.47 -23.76 -10.02
CA SER A 43 -6.47 -24.16 -9.02
C SER A 43 -5.25 -23.23 -9.01
N LYS A 44 -4.71 -22.87 -10.20
CA LYS A 44 -3.58 -21.92 -10.28
C LYS A 44 -3.94 -20.53 -9.75
N VAL A 45 -5.15 -20.07 -10.05
CA VAL A 45 -5.64 -18.78 -9.53
C VAL A 45 -5.83 -18.85 -8.01
N LEU A 46 -6.31 -19.97 -7.48
CA LEU A 46 -6.45 -20.17 -6.03
C LEU A 46 -5.09 -20.14 -5.33
N ASP A 47 -4.09 -20.81 -5.89
CA ASP A 47 -2.71 -20.81 -5.39
C ASP A 47 -2.08 -19.41 -5.39
N LEU A 48 -2.44 -18.57 -6.38
CA LEU A 48 -2.03 -17.16 -6.44
C LEU A 48 -2.80 -16.27 -5.47
N MET A 49 -4.01 -16.66 -5.07
CA MET A 49 -4.82 -15.91 -4.10
C MET A 49 -4.34 -16.10 -2.66
N GLU A 50 -3.76 -17.24 -2.33
CA GLU A 50 -3.35 -17.55 -0.96
C GLU A 50 -2.06 -16.79 -0.59
N PRO A 51 -2.13 -15.77 0.30
CA PRO A 51 -0.96 -15.00 0.68
C PRO A 51 -0.02 -15.89 1.50
N LYS A 52 1.15 -16.22 0.93
CA LYS A 52 2.18 -16.99 1.62
C LYS A 52 3.23 -16.07 2.21
N ASP A 53 3.33 -16.08 3.53
CA ASP A 53 4.37 -15.36 4.26
C ASP A 53 5.74 -15.98 3.98
N ARG A 54 6.75 -15.14 3.72
CA ARG A 54 8.11 -15.56 3.43
C ARG A 54 9.05 -15.04 4.50
N GLN A 55 9.71 -15.93 5.22
CA GLN A 55 10.74 -15.51 6.18
C GLN A 55 11.96 -15.00 5.41
N LEU A 56 12.36 -13.74 5.66
CA LEU A 56 13.55 -13.16 5.06
C LEU A 56 14.80 -13.65 5.82
N PHE A 57 14.84 -13.43 7.14
CA PHE A 57 15.90 -13.94 8.01
C PHE A 57 15.53 -13.86 9.50
N VAL A 58 16.39 -14.42 10.35
CA VAL A 58 16.30 -14.34 11.81
C VAL A 58 17.63 -13.79 12.35
N SER A 59 17.56 -12.70 13.10
CA SER A 59 18.71 -12.10 13.77
C SER A 59 18.70 -12.48 15.26
N LYS A 60 19.81 -13.03 15.75
CA LYS A 60 19.99 -13.44 17.14
C LYS A 60 20.85 -12.44 17.90
N SER A 61 20.57 -12.25 19.19
CA SER A 61 21.42 -11.48 20.10
C SER A 61 22.83 -12.10 20.20
N PRO A 62 23.84 -11.34 20.66
CA PRO A 62 25.21 -11.84 20.81
C PRO A 62 25.32 -13.13 21.64
N ASP A 63 24.55 -13.24 22.73
CA ASP A 63 24.45 -14.43 23.59
C ASP A 63 23.45 -15.50 23.07
N GLN A 64 22.78 -15.23 21.95
CA GLN A 64 21.76 -16.06 21.32
C GLN A 64 20.49 -16.33 22.14
N THR A 65 20.26 -15.61 23.24
CA THR A 65 19.05 -15.78 24.08
C THR A 65 17.80 -15.13 23.47
N HIS A 66 17.99 -14.12 22.61
CA HIS A 66 16.93 -13.37 21.95
C HIS A 66 17.02 -13.49 20.43
N ALA A 67 15.87 -13.49 19.76
CA ALA A 67 15.80 -13.60 18.31
C ALA A 67 14.67 -12.75 17.74
N ILE A 68 15.02 -11.86 16.81
CA ILE A 68 14.07 -11.05 16.03
C ILE A 68 13.94 -11.72 14.66
N LYS A 69 12.70 -12.04 14.26
CA LYS A 69 12.40 -12.61 12.95
C LYS A 69 11.85 -11.55 12.02
N VAL A 70 12.32 -11.54 10.78
CA VAL A 70 11.87 -10.66 9.72
C VAL A 70 11.16 -11.50 8.67
N ILE A 71 9.92 -11.15 8.38
CA ILE A 71 9.02 -11.89 7.50
C ILE A 71 8.43 -10.90 6.50
N GLU A 72 8.41 -11.24 5.23
CA GLU A 72 7.57 -10.56 4.24
C GLU A 72 6.18 -11.20 4.25
N LYS A 73 5.13 -10.39 4.44
CA LYS A 73 3.76 -10.90 4.39
C LYS A 73 3.35 -11.18 2.95
N GLY A 74 2.69 -12.33 2.75
CA GLY A 74 2.13 -12.68 1.45
C GLY A 74 1.13 -11.63 0.98
N ARG A 75 1.23 -11.24 -0.30
CA ARG A 75 0.35 -10.22 -0.89
C ARG A 75 -0.84 -10.79 -1.67
N GLY A 76 -0.84 -12.09 -1.98
CA GLY A 76 -1.86 -12.70 -2.84
C GLY A 76 -1.98 -11.94 -4.17
N LEU A 77 -3.20 -11.53 -4.54
CA LEU A 77 -3.47 -10.71 -5.73
C LEU A 77 -3.33 -9.19 -5.51
N SER A 78 -2.75 -8.74 -4.40
CA SER A 78 -2.59 -7.31 -4.11
C SER A 78 -1.42 -6.71 -4.90
N PHE A 79 -1.68 -5.59 -5.58
CA PHE A 79 -0.65 -4.75 -6.21
C PHE A 79 -0.03 -3.72 -5.24
N ALA A 80 -0.32 -3.83 -3.95
CA ALA A 80 0.28 -2.96 -2.95
C ALA A 80 1.76 -3.27 -2.74
N ASP A 81 2.51 -2.29 -2.26
CA ASP A 81 3.89 -2.46 -1.86
C ASP A 81 4.04 -3.51 -0.74
N PRO A 82 5.17 -4.22 -0.68
CA PRO A 82 5.37 -5.30 0.27
C PRO A 82 5.34 -4.81 1.72
N THR A 83 4.87 -5.71 2.59
CA THR A 83 4.79 -5.45 4.04
C THR A 83 5.79 -6.35 4.75
N VAL A 84 6.72 -5.73 5.49
CA VAL A 84 7.59 -6.43 6.42
C VAL A 84 6.92 -6.56 7.78
N LEU A 85 6.92 -7.78 8.31
CA LEU A 85 6.55 -8.13 9.68
C LEU A 85 7.84 -8.42 10.46
N ILE A 86 8.11 -7.59 11.46
CA ILE A 86 9.18 -7.81 12.42
C ILE A 86 8.54 -8.41 13.68
N SER A 87 9.07 -9.53 14.15
CA SER A 87 8.49 -10.25 15.28
C SER A 87 9.52 -10.70 16.31
N TYR A 88 9.10 -10.65 17.57
CA TYR A 88 9.86 -11.14 18.72
C TYR A 88 8.89 -11.82 19.68
N LYS A 89 9.01 -13.14 19.86
CA LYS A 89 8.06 -13.97 20.62
C LYS A 89 6.61 -13.71 20.15
N LYS A 90 5.76 -13.18 21.03
CA LYS A 90 4.35 -12.83 20.73
C LYS A 90 4.18 -11.43 20.12
N TYR A 91 5.21 -10.59 20.18
CA TYR A 91 5.17 -9.21 19.72
C TYR A 91 5.45 -9.12 18.23
N LYS A 92 4.72 -8.24 17.55
CA LYS A 92 4.73 -8.09 16.11
C LYS A 92 4.54 -6.63 15.75
N ILE A 93 5.32 -6.13 14.78
CA ILE A 93 5.15 -4.82 14.16
C ILE A 93 5.20 -4.99 12.65
N GLU A 94 4.22 -4.43 11.95
CA GLU A 94 4.11 -4.52 10.49
C GLU A 94 4.40 -3.16 9.86
N ARG A 95 5.21 -3.11 8.81
CA ARG A 95 5.54 -1.89 8.08
C ARG A 95 5.51 -2.15 6.58
N GLN A 96 4.84 -1.28 5.84
CA GLN A 96 4.93 -1.28 4.39
C GLN A 96 6.23 -0.58 3.98
N LEU A 97 6.89 -1.08 2.94
CA LEU A 97 8.11 -0.52 2.36
C LEU A 97 7.87 -0.29 0.87
N ASN A 98 8.19 0.91 0.38
CA ASN A 98 8.22 1.12 -1.07
C ASN A 98 9.30 0.22 -1.68
N ASN A 99 8.97 -0.54 -2.71
CA ASN A 99 9.91 -1.44 -3.37
C ASN A 99 9.50 -1.68 -4.83
N ASP A 100 8.88 -0.68 -5.47
CA ASP A 100 8.29 -0.79 -6.80
C ASP A 100 7.38 -2.03 -6.96
N ARG A 101 6.65 -2.40 -5.90
CA ARG A 101 5.83 -3.62 -5.84
C ARG A 101 6.62 -4.93 -6.01
N LYS A 102 7.95 -4.93 -6.01
CA LYS A 102 8.80 -6.13 -5.99
C LYS A 102 8.81 -6.75 -4.60
N ASP A 103 9.12 -8.04 -4.53
CA ASP A 103 9.30 -8.73 -3.25
C ASP A 103 10.54 -8.22 -2.50
N LEU A 104 10.50 -8.25 -1.17
CA LEU A 104 11.59 -7.76 -0.32
C LEU A 104 12.80 -8.71 -0.34
N ALA A 105 13.99 -8.20 -0.58
CA ALA A 105 15.21 -8.93 -0.34
C ALA A 105 15.68 -8.78 1.12
N ALA A 106 16.63 -9.60 1.54
CA ALA A 106 17.13 -9.60 2.92
C ALA A 106 17.89 -8.30 3.26
N ASP A 107 18.44 -7.62 2.26
CA ASP A 107 19.12 -6.32 2.37
C ASP A 107 18.16 -5.14 2.61
N ASN A 108 16.85 -5.29 2.32
CA ASN A 108 15.84 -4.30 2.69
C ASN A 108 15.69 -4.13 4.21
N VAL A 109 16.26 -5.01 5.03
CA VAL A 109 16.19 -4.93 6.49
C VAL A 109 17.55 -5.21 7.11
N SER A 110 18.02 -4.30 7.94
CA SER A 110 19.21 -4.48 8.77
C SER A 110 18.83 -4.52 10.24
N ILE A 111 19.42 -5.43 10.99
CA ILE A 111 19.27 -5.51 12.45
C ILE A 111 20.65 -5.50 13.06
N ASN A 112 20.96 -4.45 13.82
CA ASN A 112 22.20 -4.34 14.56
C ASN A 112 21.93 -4.43 16.06
N TRP A 113 22.51 -5.43 16.72
CA TRP A 113 22.40 -5.59 18.17
C TRP A 113 23.40 -4.68 18.87
N ASN A 114 22.90 -3.80 19.74
CA ASN A 114 23.73 -2.93 20.56
C ASN A 114 24.25 -3.70 21.79
N ASN A 115 23.44 -4.62 22.31
CA ASN A 115 23.75 -5.55 23.39
C ASN A 115 22.79 -6.75 23.31
N ASN A 116 22.67 -7.57 24.36
CA ASN A 116 21.76 -8.73 24.33
C ASN A 116 20.27 -8.35 24.38
N GLU A 117 19.95 -7.16 24.89
CA GLU A 117 18.59 -6.72 25.16
C GLU A 117 18.09 -5.66 24.18
N GLU A 118 19.00 -4.99 23.47
CA GLU A 118 18.69 -3.85 22.61
C GLU A 118 19.24 -4.04 21.21
N ALA A 119 18.42 -3.70 20.22
CA ALA A 119 18.80 -3.72 18.82
C ALA A 119 18.20 -2.53 18.07
N THR A 120 18.88 -2.13 17.00
CA THR A 120 18.37 -1.15 16.03
C THR A 120 17.97 -1.90 14.77
N VAL A 121 16.71 -1.78 14.39
CA VAL A 121 16.18 -2.30 13.12
C VAL A 121 16.06 -1.14 12.13
N ILE A 122 16.68 -1.29 10.97
CA ILE A 122 16.64 -0.30 9.89
C ILE A 122 15.95 -0.94 8.68
N LEU A 123 14.97 -0.26 8.13
CA LEU A 123 14.23 -0.71 6.95
C LEU A 123 14.53 0.20 5.76
N TYR A 124 14.84 -0.41 4.62
CA TYR A 124 15.18 0.24 3.37
C TYR A 124 14.13 -0.12 2.32
N GLY A 125 13.57 0.90 1.69
CA GLY A 125 12.73 0.76 0.50
C GLY A 125 13.37 1.47 -0.70
N ASP A 126 12.95 1.11 -1.90
CA ASP A 126 13.31 1.81 -3.13
C ASP A 126 12.85 3.27 -3.02
N GLU A 127 13.77 4.21 -3.26
CA GLU A 127 13.55 5.66 -3.19
C GLU A 127 12.95 6.16 -1.86
N GLN A 128 13.10 5.38 -0.79
CA GLN A 128 12.55 5.68 0.53
C GLN A 128 13.69 6.02 1.52
N TYR A 129 13.50 7.00 2.41
CA TYR A 129 14.45 7.19 3.50
C TYR A 129 14.40 6.00 4.47
N PRO A 130 15.56 5.61 5.06
CA PRO A 130 15.58 4.49 5.99
C PRO A 130 14.70 4.75 7.21
N ARG A 131 13.80 3.80 7.50
CA ARG A 131 13.00 3.80 8.73
C ARG A 131 13.79 3.15 9.84
N VAL A 132 13.79 3.76 11.03
CA VAL A 132 14.56 3.26 12.18
C VAL A 132 13.62 2.92 13.31
N ILE A 133 13.71 1.67 13.77
CA ILE A 133 12.94 1.12 14.87
C ILE A 133 13.93 0.66 15.94
N GLN A 134 13.81 1.18 17.15
CA GLN A 134 14.50 0.60 18.30
C GLN A 134 13.72 -0.60 18.82
N PHE A 135 14.47 -1.64 19.12
CA PHE A 135 14.01 -2.82 19.82
C PHE A 135 14.64 -2.84 21.20
N LYS A 136 13.81 -3.09 22.22
CA LYS A 136 14.26 -3.43 23.57
C LYS A 136 13.51 -4.67 24.04
N VAL A 137 14.21 -5.61 24.68
CA VAL A 137 13.58 -6.77 25.32
C VAL A 137 12.55 -6.24 26.32
N PRO A 138 11.26 -6.63 26.18
CA PRO A 138 10.20 -6.00 26.94
C PRO A 138 10.20 -6.53 28.37
N GLU A 139 10.09 -5.61 29.33
CA GLU A 139 9.68 -5.97 30.67
C GLU A 139 8.18 -6.32 30.71
N LYS A 140 7.70 -6.83 31.85
CA LYS A 140 6.34 -7.35 31.97
C LYS A 140 5.30 -6.27 31.65
N GLY A 141 4.67 -6.37 30.48
CA GLY A 141 3.62 -5.47 30.02
C GLY A 141 4.07 -4.45 28.97
N GLU A 142 5.36 -4.39 28.66
CA GLU A 142 5.90 -3.45 27.67
C GLU A 142 5.82 -4.00 26.25
N TYR A 143 5.77 -3.08 25.29
CA TYR A 143 5.84 -3.37 23.87
C TYR A 143 7.27 -3.08 23.36
N PRO A 144 7.93 -4.03 22.70
CA PRO A 144 9.38 -3.96 22.51
C PRO A 144 9.84 -3.10 21.33
N PHE A 145 8.94 -2.65 20.46
CA PHE A 145 9.30 -1.91 19.25
C PHE A 145 8.88 -0.45 19.33
N GLN A 146 9.84 0.47 19.19
CA GLN A 146 9.61 1.90 19.15
C GLN A 146 10.12 2.47 17.81
N VAL A 147 9.24 3.13 17.05
CA VAL A 147 9.65 3.83 15.82
C VAL A 147 10.29 5.16 16.21
N ILE A 148 11.53 5.38 15.80
CA ILE A 148 12.31 6.59 16.15
C ILE A 148 12.50 7.49 14.95
N LYS A 149 12.60 6.91 13.75
CA LYS A 149 12.60 7.65 12.50
C LYS A 149 11.58 7.01 11.58
N GLU A 150 10.49 7.73 11.35
CA GLU A 150 9.47 7.35 10.40
C GLU A 150 9.71 8.11 9.10
N ASP A 151 9.77 7.39 7.99
CA ASP A 151 9.79 8.05 6.69
C ASP A 151 8.38 8.56 6.42
N LEU A 152 8.29 9.88 6.44
CA LEU A 152 7.09 10.63 6.17
C LEU A 152 7.25 11.15 4.74
N ASP A 153 6.59 10.50 3.81
CA ASP A 153 6.52 11.01 2.44
C ASP A 153 5.79 12.37 2.49
N ILE A 154 6.40 13.41 1.93
CA ILE A 154 5.82 14.75 1.95
C ILE A 154 4.97 14.90 0.69
N ILE A 155 3.67 14.72 0.84
CA ILE A 155 2.74 14.97 -0.25
C ILE A 155 2.34 16.45 -0.28
N THR A 156 2.45 17.08 -1.45
CA THR A 156 1.84 18.40 -1.68
C THR A 156 0.36 18.20 -1.95
N LEU A 157 -0.49 18.73 -1.07
CA LEU A 157 -1.94 18.63 -1.13
C LEU A 157 -2.55 19.71 -2.01
N LEU A 158 -2.02 20.92 -1.90
CA LEU A 158 -2.47 22.09 -2.64
C LEU A 158 -1.26 22.98 -2.89
N SER A 159 -1.14 23.50 -4.10
CA SER A 159 -0.10 24.47 -4.48
C SER A 159 -0.78 25.59 -5.26
N ARG A 160 -0.56 26.84 -4.85
CA ARG A 160 -1.12 28.02 -5.53
C ARG A 160 -0.04 29.07 -5.69
N GLN A 161 0.17 29.47 -6.94
CA GLN A 161 1.14 30.50 -7.31
C GLN A 161 0.52 31.89 -7.21
N SER A 162 1.36 32.89 -6.97
CA SER A 162 0.99 34.29 -6.96
C SER A 162 0.59 34.78 -8.36
N PRO A 163 -0.11 35.92 -8.50
CA PRO A 163 -0.64 36.39 -9.78
C PRO A 163 0.40 36.52 -10.89
N ASN A 164 1.63 36.96 -10.57
CA ASN A 164 2.72 37.06 -11.55
C ASN A 164 3.72 35.90 -11.47
N HIS A 165 3.36 34.78 -10.84
CA HIS A 165 4.19 33.58 -10.77
C HIS A 165 5.58 33.83 -10.15
N VAL A 166 5.66 34.73 -9.16
CA VAL A 166 6.90 35.00 -8.43
C VAL A 166 7.00 34.07 -7.22
N ASN A 167 5.90 33.92 -6.49
CA ASN A 167 5.83 33.17 -5.24
C ASN A 167 4.81 32.04 -5.29
N VAL A 168 4.96 31.08 -4.38
CA VAL A 168 4.06 29.93 -4.23
C VAL A 168 3.78 29.68 -2.75
N VAL A 169 2.54 29.30 -2.46
CA VAL A 169 2.12 28.73 -1.18
C VAL A 169 1.74 27.28 -1.42
N GLU A 170 2.31 26.38 -0.63
CA GLU A 170 2.05 24.95 -0.67
C GLU A 170 1.54 24.44 0.67
N LEU A 171 0.43 23.72 0.63
CA LEU A 171 -0.02 22.89 1.74
C LEU A 171 0.57 21.51 1.56
N ARG A 172 1.42 21.09 2.48
CA ARG A 172 2.07 19.80 2.46
C ARG A 172 1.60 18.97 3.64
N ARG A 173 1.64 17.65 3.49
CA ARG A 173 1.38 16.73 4.60
C ARG A 173 2.41 15.63 4.57
N LYS A 174 2.93 15.35 5.75
CA LYS A 174 3.75 14.17 6.03
C LYS A 174 2.85 12.94 6.05
N ARG A 175 3.14 11.92 5.25
CA ARG A 175 2.36 10.68 5.19
C ARG A 175 3.22 9.52 5.66
N SER A 176 2.78 8.85 6.73
CA SER A 176 3.32 7.52 7.03
C SER A 176 2.64 6.50 6.12
N LEU A 177 3.42 5.83 5.26
CA LEU A 177 2.93 4.63 4.57
C LEU A 177 2.50 3.57 5.59
N GLY A 178 1.20 3.28 5.63
CA GLY A 178 0.58 2.23 6.46
C GLY A 178 -0.35 2.71 7.58
N MET A 179 -0.54 4.01 7.81
CA MET A 179 -1.52 4.50 8.78
C MET A 179 -2.93 4.70 8.18
N PRO A 180 -4.01 4.38 8.92
CA PRO A 180 -5.36 4.80 8.56
C PRO A 180 -5.44 6.33 8.41
N TYR A 181 -6.22 6.82 7.46
CA TYR A 181 -6.38 8.27 7.18
C TYR A 181 -6.68 9.13 8.44
N ALA A 182 -7.28 8.53 9.47
CA ALA A 182 -7.64 9.18 10.73
C ALA A 182 -6.44 9.60 11.60
N ASN A 183 -5.23 9.07 11.34
CA ASN A 183 -4.03 9.31 12.14
C ASN A 183 -2.94 10.08 11.38
N ASN A 184 -3.28 10.74 10.27
CA ASN A 184 -2.31 11.54 9.54
C ASN A 184 -1.89 12.78 10.36
N PRO A 185 -0.61 13.17 10.32
CA PRO A 185 -0.15 14.40 10.96
C PRO A 185 -0.81 15.64 10.32
N PRO A 186 -0.79 16.78 11.03
CA PRO A 186 -1.43 18.01 10.56
C PRO A 186 -0.85 18.48 9.22
N VAL A 187 -1.65 19.26 8.49
CA VAL A 187 -1.20 19.94 7.27
C VAL A 187 -0.21 21.03 7.66
N GLU A 188 0.92 21.07 6.97
CA GLU A 188 1.96 22.08 7.12
C GLU A 188 1.89 23.07 5.96
N VAL A 189 2.06 24.35 6.24
CA VAL A 189 2.05 25.42 5.23
C VAL A 189 3.50 25.79 4.89
N TYR A 190 3.81 25.84 3.60
CA TYR A 190 5.11 26.28 3.07
C TYR A 190 4.90 27.44 2.10
N TYR A 191 5.82 28.39 2.09
CA TYR A 191 5.76 29.54 1.18
C TYR A 191 7.15 29.99 0.73
N GLY A 192 7.23 30.66 -0.41
CA GLY A 192 8.49 31.21 -0.91
C GLY A 192 8.49 31.45 -2.41
N LYS A 193 9.66 31.80 -2.94
CA LYS A 193 9.85 32.00 -4.37
C LYS A 193 9.71 30.69 -5.13
N ILE A 194 9.09 30.74 -6.30
CA ILE A 194 8.99 29.56 -7.16
C ILE A 194 10.39 29.08 -7.54
N GLY A 195 10.64 27.78 -7.39
CA GLY A 195 11.93 27.14 -7.65
C GLY A 195 12.97 27.29 -6.54
N SER A 196 12.66 27.97 -5.43
CA SER A 196 13.54 28.03 -4.25
C SER A 196 13.15 26.98 -3.20
N SER A 197 14.00 26.85 -2.17
CA SER A 197 13.59 26.17 -0.95
C SER A 197 12.48 26.98 -0.27
N LEU A 198 11.32 26.36 -0.02
CA LEU A 198 10.19 27.03 0.62
C LEU A 198 10.35 27.03 2.14
N GLN A 199 10.00 28.13 2.77
CA GLN A 199 10.00 28.27 4.23
C GLN A 199 8.72 27.69 4.82
N LYS A 200 8.86 26.95 5.93
CA LYS A 200 7.71 26.46 6.69
C LYS A 200 7.12 27.61 7.49
N TYR A 201 5.80 27.80 7.39
CA TYR A 201 5.08 28.72 8.24
C TYR A 201 4.69 28.03 9.56
N ASP A 202 5.17 28.55 10.68
CA ASP A 202 4.83 28.05 12.02
C ASP A 202 3.51 28.70 12.50
N ALA A 203 2.38 28.15 12.02
CA ALA A 203 1.02 28.58 12.39
C ALA A 203 0.26 27.51 13.19
N PRO A 204 -0.68 27.93 14.07
CA PRO A 204 -1.36 27.06 15.02
C PRO A 204 -2.54 26.32 14.38
N TYR A 205 -2.29 25.42 13.44
CA TYR A 205 -3.28 24.38 13.10
C TYR A 205 -2.92 23.09 13.83
N ALA A 206 -2.98 23.17 15.16
CA ALA A 206 -2.58 22.12 16.08
C ALA A 206 -3.73 21.16 16.48
N ASP A 207 -4.95 21.34 15.96
CA ASP A 207 -6.07 20.43 16.26
C ASP A 207 -6.46 19.59 15.03
N GLN A 208 -6.81 18.35 15.32
CA GLN A 208 -6.62 17.18 14.49
C GLN A 208 -7.77 17.01 13.47
N GLN A 209 -7.49 16.26 12.40
CA GLN A 209 -8.50 15.63 11.52
C GLN A 209 -9.25 16.49 10.48
N HIS A 210 -8.68 17.58 9.95
CA HIS A 210 -9.36 18.30 8.86
C HIS A 210 -9.18 17.60 7.49
N ARG A 211 -10.30 17.43 6.77
CA ARG A 211 -10.36 16.86 5.41
C ARG A 211 -9.84 17.88 4.37
N MET A 212 -9.52 17.39 3.17
CA MET A 212 -8.77 18.14 2.14
C MET A 212 -9.49 19.37 1.57
N ASP A 213 -10.82 19.42 1.69
CA ASP A 213 -11.72 20.50 1.26
C ASP A 213 -11.74 21.70 2.22
N PHE A 214 -10.96 21.67 3.30
CA PHE A 214 -10.98 22.70 4.33
C PHE A 214 -10.17 23.95 3.98
N PHE A 215 -9.23 23.91 3.04
CA PHE A 215 -8.30 25.03 2.84
C PHE A 215 -8.50 25.76 1.52
N GLU A 216 -8.50 27.09 1.57
CA GLU A 216 -8.52 27.97 0.41
C GLU A 216 -7.40 29.01 0.53
N ILE A 217 -6.50 29.05 -0.46
CA ILE A 217 -5.42 30.04 -0.54
C ILE A 217 -5.88 31.18 -1.44
N ILE A 218 -5.91 32.42 -0.99
CA ILE A 218 -6.28 33.61 -1.75
C ILE A 218 -5.05 34.52 -1.82
N TRP A 219 -4.60 34.86 -3.03
CA TRP A 219 -3.55 35.85 -3.22
C TRP A 219 -4.18 37.24 -3.38
N HIS A 220 -3.66 38.23 -2.66
CA HIS A 220 -4.04 39.63 -2.80
C HIS A 220 -3.10 40.37 -3.76
N ASP A 221 -1.82 40.00 -3.73
CA ASP A 221 -0.78 40.41 -4.68
C ASP A 221 0.34 39.36 -4.71
N ASP A 222 1.55 39.69 -5.19
CA ASP A 222 2.66 38.71 -5.24
C ASP A 222 3.33 38.41 -3.89
N GLN A 223 3.11 39.25 -2.89
CA GLN A 223 3.73 39.18 -1.58
C GLN A 223 2.74 38.86 -0.47
N HIS A 224 1.45 39.09 -0.66
CA HIS A 224 0.43 38.91 0.36
C HIS A 224 -0.58 37.83 -0.04
N ALA A 225 -0.70 36.80 0.80
CA ALA A 225 -1.68 35.74 0.66
C ALA A 225 -2.45 35.51 1.96
N THR A 226 -3.67 35.02 1.84
CA THR A 226 -4.49 34.57 2.96
C THR A 226 -4.89 33.12 2.77
N ILE A 227 -4.74 32.31 3.80
CA ILE A 227 -5.25 30.93 3.83
C ILE A 227 -6.48 30.89 4.75
N HIS A 228 -7.63 30.53 4.19
CA HIS A 228 -8.84 30.27 4.95
C HIS A 228 -8.99 28.78 5.24
N ALA A 229 -9.22 28.43 6.50
CA ALA A 229 -9.69 27.11 6.91
C ALA A 229 -11.21 27.15 7.11
N LYS A 230 -11.97 26.41 6.30
CA LYS A 230 -13.43 26.35 6.31
C LYS A 230 -13.90 24.95 6.69
N GLN A 231 -14.79 24.84 7.66
CA GLN A 231 -15.44 23.58 8.05
C GLN A 231 -16.81 23.46 7.35
N HIS A 232 -17.03 22.33 6.69
CA HIS A 232 -18.34 21.98 6.14
C HIS A 232 -19.28 21.49 7.26
N LEU A 233 -20.42 22.17 7.41
CA LEU A 233 -21.44 21.87 8.44
C LEU A 233 -22.62 21.04 7.87
N GLY A 234 -22.52 20.59 6.61
CA GLY A 234 -23.61 19.93 5.88
C GLY A 234 -24.53 20.94 5.14
N LYS A 235 -25.32 20.44 4.18
CA LYS A 235 -26.23 21.24 3.31
C LYS A 235 -25.58 22.45 2.62
N GLY A 236 -24.34 22.32 2.17
CA GLY A 236 -23.62 23.37 1.43
C GLY A 236 -23.13 24.55 2.28
N SER A 237 -23.36 24.53 3.60
CA SER A 237 -22.90 25.57 4.51
C SER A 237 -21.46 25.35 4.94
N THR A 238 -20.63 26.38 4.81
CA THR A 238 -19.25 26.42 5.30
C THR A 238 -19.12 27.46 6.41
N ARG A 239 -18.38 27.14 7.47
CA ARG A 239 -17.99 28.08 8.52
C ARG A 239 -16.50 28.35 8.43
N LEU A 240 -16.09 29.62 8.42
CA LEU A 240 -14.69 29.99 8.58
C LEU A 240 -14.25 29.66 10.01
N VAL A 241 -13.23 28.82 10.13
CA VAL A 241 -12.67 28.34 11.40
C VAL A 241 -11.44 29.16 11.78
N SER A 242 -10.61 29.49 10.79
CA SER A 242 -9.39 30.25 11.02
C SER A 242 -8.90 30.88 9.72
N THR A 243 -8.15 31.97 9.86
CA THR A 243 -7.53 32.74 8.79
C THR A 243 -6.06 32.92 9.10
N LEU A 244 -5.21 32.64 8.11
CA LEU A 244 -3.78 32.88 8.19
C LEU A 244 -3.37 33.89 7.12
N GLU A 245 -2.72 34.97 7.54
CA GLU A 245 -2.12 35.94 6.62
C GLU A 245 -0.63 35.64 6.46
N ILE A 246 -0.19 35.57 5.20
CA ILE A 246 1.19 35.32 4.82
C ILE A 246 1.69 36.57 4.10
N THR A 247 2.76 37.14 4.61
CA THR A 247 3.49 38.24 3.97
C THR A 247 4.89 37.73 3.61
N LEU A 248 5.20 37.72 2.33
CA LEU A 248 6.49 37.32 1.79
C LEU A 248 7.35 38.57 1.58
N ASN A 249 8.53 38.58 2.21
CA ASN A 249 9.56 39.59 1.98
C ASN A 249 10.42 39.27 0.75
#